data_AF-A0A6L5XYE6-F1
#
_entry.id   AF-A0A6L5XYE6-F1
#
_cell.length_a   1.000
_cell.length_b   1.000
_cell.length_c   1.000
_cell.angle_alpha   90.00
_cell.angle_beta   90.00
_cell.angle_gamma   90.00
#
_symmetry.space_group_name_H-M   'P 1'
#
loop_
_entity.id
_entity.type
_entity.pdbx_description
1 polymer ?
#
loop_
_entity_poly.entity_id
_entity_poly.type
_entity_poly.pdbx_seq_one_letter_code
_entity_poly.pdbx_strand_id
1 'polypeptide(L)'
;MNCIWKRGKSFGKFEKNEESGLEFSKEMLEGTPTATIPFDWIQKHPERGYVIVKYLLCDEKKKEAPYTSHPNQLWDKYAKKFFALWRAKCDFDATLYLVNYAKKGSKHQDEILLIKVLDMNENGITKEMSWKYTRSEFSKEFQKFNRECLVDKNVVLEDIYRNQPMIENGNIVLQEGEYKGRKIDEIYHDDKRYLEWLGSSDNQYSSAARVYIEQREDELRRR
;
A
#
# COMPACT_ATOMS: atom_id res chain seq x y z
N MET A 1 -19.78 -17.64 -15.33
CA MET A 1 -19.00 -18.38 -14.31
C MET A 1 -19.17 -17.69 -12.98
N ASN A 2 -19.81 -18.33 -12.00
CA ASN A 2 -20.00 -17.78 -10.66
C ASN A 2 -18.85 -18.22 -9.77
N CYS A 3 -17.97 -17.28 -9.38
CA CYS A 3 -17.06 -17.52 -8.26
C CYS A 3 -17.86 -17.51 -6.96
N ILE A 4 -18.18 -18.69 -6.45
CA ILE A 4 -18.84 -18.89 -5.16
C ILE A 4 -17.77 -18.78 -4.06
N TRP A 5 -17.69 -17.62 -3.40
CA TRP A 5 -16.92 -17.48 -2.16
C TRP A 5 -17.72 -18.08 -1.01
N LYS A 6 -17.40 -19.32 -0.61
CA LYS A 6 -17.96 -19.92 0.62
C LYS A 6 -17.39 -19.18 1.83
N ARG A 7 -18.27 -18.56 2.63
CA ARG A 7 -17.90 -18.01 3.95
C ARG A 7 -17.51 -19.15 4.88
N GLY A 8 -16.28 -19.13 5.40
CA GLY A 8 -15.86 -20.05 6.44
C GLY A 8 -14.36 -20.04 6.74
N LYS A 9 -14.04 -19.67 7.98
CA LYS A 9 -12.74 -19.68 8.70
C LYS A 9 -11.90 -18.41 8.58
N SER A 10 -11.45 -17.96 9.76
CA SER A 10 -10.50 -16.89 10.01
C SER A 10 -9.45 -16.80 8.92
N PHE A 11 -9.16 -15.58 8.43
CA PHE A 11 -8.00 -15.33 7.59
C PHE A 11 -6.77 -15.94 8.27
N GLY A 12 -6.40 -17.13 7.80
CA GLY A 12 -5.18 -17.80 8.22
C GLY A 12 -4.03 -16.86 7.91
N LYS A 13 -3.06 -16.86 8.81
CA LYS A 13 -1.70 -16.37 8.59
C LYS A 13 -1.38 -16.44 7.09
N PHE A 14 -1.16 -15.30 6.44
CA PHE A 14 -0.83 -15.23 5.01
C PHE A 14 0.53 -15.93 4.78
N GLU A 15 0.51 -17.26 4.74
CA GLU A 15 1.59 -18.08 4.21
C GLU A 15 1.16 -18.44 2.79
N LYS A 16 1.50 -17.57 1.85
CA LYS A 16 1.36 -17.85 0.42
C LYS A 16 2.66 -17.45 -0.26
N ASN A 17 3.44 -18.44 -0.68
CA ASN A 17 4.60 -18.24 -1.54
C ASN A 17 4.17 -17.46 -2.80
N GLU A 18 4.75 -16.27 -2.97
CA GLU A 18 4.57 -15.40 -4.13
C GLU A 18 4.99 -16.06 -5.45
N GLU A 19 5.74 -17.18 -5.39
CA GLU A 19 6.14 -18.00 -6.55
C GLU A 19 4.94 -18.42 -7.44
N SER A 20 3.73 -18.52 -6.89
CA SER A 20 2.55 -18.94 -7.66
C SER A 20 2.01 -17.88 -8.63
N GLY A 21 2.17 -16.58 -8.35
CA GLY A 21 1.57 -15.50 -9.17
C GLY A 21 2.41 -15.09 -10.38
N LEU A 22 3.74 -15.08 -10.23
CA LEU A 22 4.65 -14.73 -11.31
C LEU A 22 4.66 -15.78 -12.41
N GLU A 23 4.74 -17.06 -12.03
CA GLU A 23 4.74 -18.16 -13.01
C GLU A 23 3.39 -18.25 -13.74
N PHE A 24 2.27 -18.05 -13.03
CA PHE A 24 0.95 -17.95 -13.66
C PHE A 24 0.87 -16.77 -14.65
N SER A 25 1.44 -15.60 -14.30
CA SER A 25 1.47 -14.45 -15.20
C SER A 25 2.31 -14.72 -16.45
N LYS A 26 3.45 -15.43 -16.32
CA LYS A 26 4.26 -15.85 -17.47
C LYS A 26 3.51 -16.82 -18.37
N GLU A 27 2.80 -17.77 -17.77
CA GLU A 27 1.94 -18.73 -18.48
C GLU A 27 0.87 -17.99 -19.28
N MET A 28 0.07 -17.13 -18.63
CA MET A 28 -1.04 -16.41 -19.28
C MET A 28 -0.58 -15.41 -20.35
N LEU A 29 0.66 -14.93 -20.27
CA LEU A 29 1.20 -13.97 -21.23
C LEU A 29 1.94 -14.66 -22.39
N GLU A 30 2.14 -15.98 -22.34
CA GLU A 30 2.78 -16.78 -23.41
C GLU A 30 4.11 -16.16 -23.92
N GLY A 31 4.90 -15.56 -23.02
CA GLY A 31 6.16 -14.89 -23.37
C GLY A 31 6.02 -13.47 -23.93
N THR A 32 4.81 -12.91 -23.99
CA THR A 32 4.55 -11.51 -24.38
C THR A 32 5.13 -10.55 -23.33
N PRO A 33 5.78 -9.44 -23.74
CA PRO A 33 6.27 -8.44 -22.81
C PRO A 33 5.16 -7.89 -21.90
N THR A 34 5.42 -7.90 -20.59
CA THR A 34 4.45 -7.47 -19.58
C THR A 34 4.55 -5.96 -19.36
N ALA A 35 3.43 -5.26 -19.24
CA ALA A 35 3.40 -3.87 -18.77
C ALA A 35 3.40 -3.74 -17.22
N THR A 36 3.64 -4.85 -16.51
CA THR A 36 3.57 -4.93 -15.05
C THR A 36 4.57 -4.00 -14.37
N ILE A 37 4.13 -3.35 -13.30
CA ILE A 37 4.98 -2.56 -12.41
C ILE A 37 5.43 -3.48 -11.26
N PRO A 38 6.70 -3.88 -11.18
CA PRO A 38 7.12 -4.88 -10.21
C PRO A 38 7.53 -4.21 -8.89
N PHE A 39 6.59 -3.78 -8.05
CA PHE A 39 6.93 -3.45 -6.66
C PHE A 39 6.98 -4.74 -5.83
N ASP A 40 7.96 -4.85 -4.93
CA ASP A 40 8.06 -6.01 -4.03
C ASP A 40 7.27 -5.76 -2.74
N TRP A 41 7.10 -4.49 -2.37
CA TRP A 41 6.30 -4.09 -1.23
C TRP A 41 5.61 -2.76 -1.50
N ILE A 42 4.32 -2.67 -1.18
CA ILE A 42 3.59 -1.41 -1.06
C ILE A 42 2.79 -1.43 0.23
N GLN A 43 2.83 -0.33 0.99
CA GLN A 43 1.97 -0.13 2.16
C GLN A 43 1.63 1.35 2.32
N LYS A 44 0.65 1.65 3.17
CA LYS A 44 0.34 3.02 3.60
C LYS A 44 0.76 3.19 5.05
N HIS A 45 1.67 4.13 5.30
CA HIS A 45 2.01 4.56 6.66
C HIS A 45 1.04 5.66 7.09
N PRO A 46 0.51 5.64 8.33
CA PRO A 46 -0.50 6.60 8.78
C PRO A 46 -0.05 8.06 8.62
N GLU A 47 1.21 8.36 8.95
CA GLU A 47 1.75 9.73 8.86
C GLU A 47 2.50 10.05 7.56
N ARG A 48 3.00 9.04 6.84
CA ARG A 48 3.94 9.23 5.72
C ARG A 48 3.31 8.92 4.36
N GLY A 49 2.04 8.55 4.33
CA GLY A 49 1.34 8.16 3.11
C GLY A 49 1.82 6.83 2.54
N TYR A 50 1.66 6.65 1.24
CA TYR A 50 2.07 5.42 0.57
C TYR A 50 3.60 5.30 0.53
N VAL A 51 4.10 4.07 0.71
CA VAL A 51 5.51 3.73 0.59
C VAL A 51 5.64 2.52 -0.31
N ILE A 52 6.49 2.66 -1.33
CA ILE A 52 6.82 1.61 -2.30
C ILE A 52 8.28 1.20 -2.06
N VAL A 53 8.54 -0.10 -1.96
CA VAL A 53 9.88 -0.66 -1.86
C VAL A 53 10.15 -1.61 -3.02
N LYS A 54 11.31 -1.43 -3.65
CA LYS A 54 11.87 -2.36 -4.64
C LYS A 54 13.17 -2.97 -4.12
N TYR A 55 13.22 -4.29 -4.01
CA TYR A 55 14.43 -5.05 -3.72
C TYR A 55 15.23 -5.31 -5.00
N LEU A 56 16.52 -5.00 -4.94
CA LEU A 56 17.48 -5.15 -6.03
C LEU A 56 18.55 -6.14 -5.60
N LEU A 57 18.47 -7.37 -6.11
CA LEU A 57 19.44 -8.41 -5.78
C LEU A 57 20.76 -8.15 -6.52
N CYS A 58 21.85 -7.99 -5.79
CA CYS A 58 23.21 -7.88 -6.32
C CYS A 58 23.80 -9.28 -6.58
N ASP A 59 24.44 -9.45 -7.74
CA ASP A 59 25.06 -10.73 -8.15
C ASP A 59 26.56 -10.73 -7.88
N GLU A 60 27.01 -11.54 -6.93
CA GLU A 60 28.44 -11.66 -6.61
C GLU A 60 29.25 -12.31 -7.73
N LYS A 61 28.63 -13.07 -8.65
CA LYS A 61 29.34 -13.56 -9.86
C LYS A 61 29.79 -12.40 -10.74
N LYS A 62 29.14 -11.24 -10.64
CA LYS A 62 29.47 -10.02 -11.37
C LYS A 62 30.28 -9.02 -10.54
N LYS A 63 30.73 -9.40 -9.33
CA LYS A 63 31.41 -8.51 -8.37
C LYS A 63 30.58 -7.27 -7.99
N GLU A 64 29.27 -7.36 -8.08
CA GLU A 64 28.33 -6.31 -7.68
C GLU A 64 28.07 -6.43 -6.17
N ALA A 65 28.54 -5.47 -5.37
CA ALA A 65 28.26 -5.42 -3.93
C ALA A 65 27.13 -4.43 -3.64
N PRO A 66 26.23 -4.69 -2.66
CA PRO A 66 25.08 -3.83 -2.36
C PRO A 66 25.42 -2.36 -2.11
N TYR A 67 26.56 -2.08 -1.46
CA TYR A 67 27.01 -0.71 -1.17
C TYR A 67 27.59 0.06 -2.36
N THR A 68 27.95 -0.61 -3.46
CA THR A 68 28.60 0.02 -4.63
C THR A 68 27.78 -0.09 -5.91
N SER A 69 26.76 -0.93 -5.92
CA SER A 69 25.84 -1.09 -7.04
C SER A 69 24.84 0.05 -7.03
N HIS A 70 24.81 0.88 -8.06
CA HIS A 70 23.84 1.98 -8.15
C HIS A 70 22.88 1.73 -9.33
N PRO A 71 21.55 1.94 -9.18
CA PRO A 71 20.58 1.72 -10.25
C PRO A 71 20.94 2.38 -11.59
N ASN A 72 21.47 3.60 -11.56
CA ASN A 72 21.92 4.32 -12.77
C ASN A 72 23.02 3.59 -13.56
N GLN A 73 23.81 2.70 -12.96
CA GLN A 73 24.87 1.94 -13.67
C GLN A 73 24.28 0.98 -14.72
N LEU A 74 23.00 0.61 -14.58
CA LEU A 74 22.29 -0.29 -15.49
C LEU A 74 21.05 0.38 -16.09
N TRP A 75 21.05 1.71 -16.18
CA TRP A 75 19.90 2.50 -16.62
C TRP A 75 19.42 2.08 -18.01
N ASP A 76 20.32 2.00 -18.99
CA ASP A 76 19.98 1.63 -20.38
C ASP A 76 19.24 0.30 -20.48
N LYS A 77 19.51 -0.62 -19.55
CA LYS A 77 18.89 -1.95 -19.53
C LYS A 77 17.53 -1.96 -18.82
N TYR A 78 17.34 -1.13 -17.81
CA TYR A 78 16.19 -1.23 -16.89
C TYR A 78 15.36 0.05 -16.74
N ALA A 79 15.67 1.12 -17.49
CA ALA A 79 15.00 2.41 -17.42
C ALA A 79 13.47 2.29 -17.45
N LYS A 80 12.92 1.45 -18.35
CA LYS A 80 11.46 1.20 -18.43
C LYS A 80 10.84 0.76 -17.10
N LYS A 81 11.55 -0.07 -16.32
CA LYS A 81 11.07 -0.53 -15.01
C LYS A 81 11.11 0.59 -13.99
N PHE A 82 12.18 1.39 -13.98
CA PHE A 82 12.29 2.54 -13.08
C PHE A 82 11.29 3.65 -13.42
N PHE A 83 11.02 3.94 -14.70
CA PHE A 83 9.94 4.84 -15.10
C PHE A 83 8.57 4.34 -14.65
N ALA A 84 8.30 3.04 -14.76
CA ALA A 84 7.05 2.47 -14.27
C ALA A 84 6.90 2.62 -12.74
N LEU A 85 7.98 2.40 -11.98
CA LEU A 85 8.01 2.62 -10.53
C LEU A 85 7.82 4.10 -10.17
N TRP A 86 8.48 5.01 -10.90
CA TRP A 86 8.36 6.44 -10.67
C TRP A 86 6.97 6.97 -11.00
N ARG A 87 6.35 6.49 -12.08
CA ARG A 87 4.95 6.79 -12.39
C ARG A 87 4.04 6.35 -11.24
N ALA A 88 4.17 5.10 -10.77
CA ALA A 88 3.38 4.62 -9.63
C ALA A 88 3.62 5.47 -8.37
N LYS A 89 4.86 5.88 -8.11
CA LYS A 89 5.19 6.81 -7.03
C LYS A 89 4.40 8.12 -7.15
N CYS A 90 4.29 8.68 -8.35
CA CYS A 90 3.54 9.91 -8.58
C CYS A 90 2.03 9.69 -8.44
N ASP A 91 1.49 8.60 -9.01
CA ASP A 91 0.06 8.28 -8.98
C ASP A 91 -0.45 8.09 -7.54
N PHE A 92 0.36 7.49 -6.67
CA PHE A 92 0.02 7.25 -5.26
C PHE A 92 0.48 8.37 -4.31
N ASP A 93 1.13 9.42 -4.81
CA ASP A 93 1.90 10.37 -3.99
C ASP A 93 2.77 9.68 -2.93
N ALA A 94 3.47 8.64 -3.35
CA ALA A 94 4.20 7.73 -2.47
C ALA A 94 5.64 8.20 -2.19
N THR A 95 6.26 7.60 -1.19
CA THR A 95 7.73 7.57 -1.08
C THR A 95 8.27 6.30 -1.75
N LEU A 96 9.29 6.44 -2.60
CA LEU A 96 9.95 5.30 -3.26
C LEU A 96 11.31 4.99 -2.62
N TYR A 97 11.47 3.73 -2.19
CA TYR A 97 12.72 3.17 -1.72
C TYR A 97 13.22 2.06 -2.64
N LEU A 98 14.52 2.07 -2.92
CA LEU A 98 15.25 0.97 -3.55
C LEU A 98 16.16 0.34 -2.49
N VAL A 99 16.21 -1.00 -2.44
CA VAL A 99 16.99 -1.74 -1.45
C VAL A 99 17.91 -2.70 -2.17
N ASN A 100 19.18 -2.36 -2.25
CA ASN A 100 20.18 -3.32 -2.73
C ASN A 100 20.50 -4.32 -1.62
N TYR A 101 20.52 -5.60 -1.97
CA TYR A 101 20.87 -6.66 -1.04
C TYR A 101 21.57 -7.80 -1.76
N ALA A 102 22.34 -8.58 -1.00
CA ALA A 102 22.94 -9.82 -1.50
C ALA A 102 22.20 -11.05 -0.94
N LYS A 103 22.39 -12.21 -1.57
CA LYS A 103 21.76 -13.46 -1.14
C LYS A 103 22.26 -13.88 0.24
N LYS A 104 21.42 -14.52 1.07
CA LYS A 104 21.87 -15.10 2.34
C LYS A 104 22.99 -16.13 2.08
N GLY A 105 24.05 -16.12 2.89
CA GLY A 105 25.19 -17.01 2.77
C GLY A 105 26.24 -16.61 1.73
N SER A 106 26.05 -15.50 1.00
CA SER A 106 27.05 -14.95 0.09
C SER A 106 28.06 -14.03 0.83
N LYS A 107 29.14 -13.60 0.16
CA LYS A 107 30.22 -12.81 0.77
C LYS A 107 29.72 -11.48 1.35
N HIS A 108 28.86 -10.78 0.62
CA HIS A 108 28.28 -9.48 0.95
C HIS A 108 26.89 -9.61 1.55
N GLN A 109 26.51 -10.79 2.08
CA GLN A 109 25.17 -11.04 2.61
C GLN A 109 24.71 -10.03 3.66
N ASP A 110 25.64 -9.45 4.41
CA ASP A 110 25.31 -8.51 5.48
C ASP A 110 25.21 -7.07 4.97
N GLU A 111 25.53 -6.76 3.71
CA GLU A 111 25.43 -5.41 3.18
C GLU A 111 24.02 -5.13 2.65
N ILE A 112 23.40 -4.05 3.12
CA ILE A 112 22.12 -3.54 2.64
C ILE A 112 22.24 -2.04 2.36
N LEU A 113 22.02 -1.61 1.11
CA LEU A 113 21.93 -0.19 0.77
C LEU A 113 20.47 0.19 0.57
N LEU A 114 19.96 1.06 1.45
CA LEU A 114 18.65 1.68 1.29
C LEU A 114 18.81 3.02 0.57
N ILE A 115 18.07 3.22 -0.51
CA ILE A 115 18.07 4.47 -1.30
C ILE A 115 16.65 5.01 -1.31
N LYS A 116 16.44 6.22 -0.78
CA LYS A 116 15.22 7.00 -0.98
C LYS A 116 15.37 7.83 -2.24
N VAL A 117 14.56 7.54 -3.26
CA VAL A 117 14.56 8.30 -4.52
C VAL A 117 13.78 9.59 -4.29
N LEU A 118 14.45 10.74 -4.44
CA LEU A 118 13.84 12.06 -4.27
C LEU A 118 13.44 12.68 -5.60
N ASP A 119 14.21 12.42 -6.65
CA ASP A 119 13.95 12.94 -7.99
C ASP A 119 14.53 12.04 -9.08
N MET A 120 13.94 12.08 -10.27
CA MET A 120 14.31 11.25 -11.40
C MET A 120 13.92 11.91 -12.73
N ASN A 121 14.76 11.73 -13.75
CA ASN A 121 14.49 12.18 -15.12
C ASN A 121 14.75 11.07 -16.14
N GLU A 122 14.75 11.41 -17.44
CA GLU A 122 14.96 10.47 -18.54
C GLU A 122 16.31 9.72 -18.47
N ASN A 123 17.30 10.28 -17.78
CA ASN A 123 18.66 9.76 -17.69
C ASN A 123 18.94 9.00 -16.38
N GLY A 124 18.00 8.97 -15.43
CA GLY A 124 18.18 8.25 -14.18
C GLY A 124 17.68 8.98 -12.94
N ILE A 125 18.06 8.43 -11.79
CA ILE A 125 17.87 9.08 -10.49
C ILE A 125 18.80 10.29 -10.42
N THR A 126 18.22 11.48 -10.23
CA THR A 126 18.93 12.77 -10.19
C THR A 126 19.19 13.22 -8.76
N LYS A 127 18.34 12.82 -7.82
CA LYS A 127 18.47 13.17 -6.40
C LYS A 127 18.00 12.02 -5.52
N GLU A 128 18.76 11.74 -4.47
CA GLU A 128 18.47 10.66 -3.53
C GLU A 128 19.05 10.94 -2.14
N MET A 129 18.62 10.14 -1.18
CA MET A 129 19.31 9.93 0.10
C MET A 129 19.57 8.45 0.25
N SER A 130 20.75 8.07 0.75
CA SER A 130 21.10 6.67 0.93
C SER A 130 21.68 6.38 2.32
N TRP A 131 21.43 5.16 2.79
CA TRP A 131 21.87 4.67 4.08
C TRP A 131 22.39 3.24 3.94
N LYS A 132 23.52 2.97 4.60
CA LYS A 132 24.12 1.64 4.69
C LYS A 132 23.68 0.98 5.98
N TYR A 133 23.26 -0.27 5.89
CA TYR A 133 22.85 -1.09 7.01
C TYR A 133 23.50 -2.46 6.92
N THR A 134 23.75 -3.05 8.08
CA THR A 134 23.84 -4.51 8.19
C THR A 134 22.46 -5.15 7.96
N ARG A 135 22.40 -6.45 7.64
CA ARG A 135 21.12 -7.15 7.52
C ARG A 135 20.34 -7.14 8.84
N SER A 136 21.04 -7.21 9.96
CA SER A 136 20.43 -7.16 11.30
C SER A 136 19.82 -5.79 11.60
N GLU A 137 20.55 -4.71 11.32
CA GLU A 137 20.05 -3.34 11.51
C GLU A 137 18.85 -3.05 10.61
N PHE A 138 18.97 -3.37 9.31
CA PHE A 138 17.86 -3.19 8.37
C PHE A 138 16.62 -3.99 8.81
N SER A 139 16.79 -5.22 9.30
CA SER A 139 15.66 -6.02 9.80
C SER A 139 14.96 -5.34 10.98
N LYS A 140 15.71 -4.78 11.93
CA LYS A 140 15.12 -4.07 13.09
C LYS A 140 14.37 -2.83 12.66
N GLU A 141 14.96 -2.01 11.78
CA GLU A 141 14.32 -0.80 11.25
C GLU A 141 13.07 -1.13 10.44
N PHE A 142 13.13 -2.14 9.56
CA PHE A 142 12.00 -2.54 8.74
C PHE A 142 10.85 -3.11 9.58
N GLN A 143 11.16 -3.90 10.61
CA GLN A 143 10.15 -4.37 11.57
C GLN A 143 9.50 -3.22 12.34
N LYS A 144 10.27 -2.20 12.73
CA LYS A 144 9.74 -1.01 13.40
C LYS A 144 8.79 -0.25 12.48
N PHE A 145 9.23 0.07 11.26
CA PHE A 145 8.42 0.72 10.23
C PHE A 145 7.16 -0.08 9.85
N ASN A 146 7.22 -1.42 9.85
CA ASN A 146 6.03 -2.25 9.67
C ASN A 146 5.05 -2.15 10.84
N ARG A 147 5.54 -2.19 12.09
CA ARG A 147 4.67 -2.03 13.28
C ARG A 147 3.96 -0.69 13.28
N GLU A 148 4.62 0.38 12.84
CA GLU A 148 4.03 1.72 12.69
C GLU A 148 2.87 1.74 11.67
N CYS A 149 2.85 0.80 10.72
CA CYS A 149 1.78 0.68 9.71
C CYS A 149 0.62 -0.24 10.13
N LEU A 150 0.76 -0.98 11.24
CA LEU A 150 -0.30 -1.85 11.76
C LEU A 150 -1.34 -1.01 12.48
N VAL A 151 -2.26 -0.43 11.72
CA VAL A 151 -3.39 0.37 12.24
C VAL A 151 -4.62 -0.50 12.48
N ASP A 152 -5.51 -0.02 13.35
CA ASP A 152 -6.79 -0.68 13.61
C ASP A 152 -7.66 -0.74 12.35
N LYS A 153 -8.48 -1.80 12.22
CA LYS A 153 -9.39 -2.00 11.09
C LYS A 153 -10.30 -0.78 10.89
N ASN A 154 -10.80 -0.17 11.96
CA ASN A 154 -11.72 0.96 11.87
C ASN A 154 -11.03 2.21 11.31
N VAL A 155 -9.74 2.40 11.57
CA VAL A 155 -8.95 3.48 10.95
C VAL A 155 -8.87 3.28 9.44
N VAL A 156 -8.63 2.05 8.98
CA VAL A 156 -8.63 1.73 7.54
C VAL A 156 -10.00 1.98 6.91
N LEU A 157 -11.08 1.61 7.60
CA LEU A 157 -12.44 1.84 7.13
C LEU A 157 -12.78 3.34 7.07
N GLU A 158 -12.44 4.12 8.09
CA GLU A 158 -12.56 5.58 8.06
C GLU A 158 -11.84 6.18 6.86
N ASP A 159 -10.58 5.79 6.61
CA ASP A 159 -9.82 6.25 5.47
C ASP A 159 -10.54 5.96 4.14
N ILE A 160 -11.13 4.77 4.00
CA ILE A 160 -11.90 4.41 2.80
C ILE A 160 -13.09 5.35 2.63
N TYR A 161 -13.91 5.51 3.67
CA TYR A 161 -15.10 6.36 3.60
C TYR A 161 -14.76 7.85 3.44
N ARG A 162 -13.67 8.33 4.06
CA ARG A 162 -13.22 9.74 3.92
C ARG A 162 -12.80 10.06 2.49
N ASN A 163 -12.25 9.08 1.78
CA ASN A 163 -11.87 9.20 0.37
C ASN A 163 -13.04 8.97 -0.60
N GLN A 164 -14.24 8.63 -0.11
CA GLN A 164 -15.45 8.55 -0.92
C GLN A 164 -16.21 9.87 -0.92
N PRO A 165 -16.89 10.22 -2.04
CA PRO A 165 -17.81 11.34 -2.07
C PRO A 165 -18.88 11.20 -0.98
N MET A 166 -19.20 12.30 -0.29
CA MET A 166 -20.20 12.31 0.79
C MET A 166 -21.55 11.73 0.35
N ILE A 167 -21.97 11.96 -0.90
CA ILE A 167 -23.19 11.41 -1.48
C ILE A 167 -23.16 9.87 -1.53
N GLU A 168 -22.00 9.27 -1.81
CA GLU A 168 -21.86 7.80 -1.82
C GLU A 168 -22.01 7.24 -0.40
N ASN A 169 -21.34 7.86 0.58
CA ASN A 169 -21.50 7.51 1.99
C ASN A 169 -22.95 7.64 2.45
N GLY A 170 -23.62 8.73 2.07
CA GLY A 170 -25.02 8.99 2.38
C GLY A 170 -25.98 7.96 1.78
N ASN A 171 -25.63 7.36 0.64
CA ASN A 171 -26.44 6.35 -0.05
C ASN A 171 -26.32 4.93 0.52
N ILE A 172 -25.44 4.71 1.50
CA ILE A 172 -25.29 3.39 2.14
C ILE A 172 -26.60 3.04 2.85
N VAL A 173 -27.18 1.88 2.49
CA VAL A 173 -28.43 1.37 3.06
C VAL A 173 -28.13 0.38 4.18
N LEU A 174 -28.66 0.65 5.39
CA LEU A 174 -28.48 -0.25 6.53
C LEU A 174 -29.22 -1.58 6.28
N GLN A 175 -28.53 -2.71 6.45
CA GLN A 175 -29.11 -4.04 6.23
C GLN A 175 -29.72 -4.65 7.51
N GLU A 176 -29.52 -4.00 8.65
CA GLU A 176 -29.93 -4.44 9.98
C GLU A 176 -30.15 -3.24 10.91
N GLY A 177 -30.71 -3.49 12.10
CA GLY A 177 -31.02 -2.45 13.09
C GLY A 177 -32.38 -1.77 12.88
N GLU A 178 -32.62 -0.72 13.68
CA GLU A 178 -33.89 0.01 13.72
C GLU A 178 -34.25 0.66 12.38
N TYR A 179 -33.26 1.23 11.71
CA TYR A 179 -33.40 1.91 10.42
C TYR A 179 -33.08 1.00 9.21
N LYS A 180 -33.29 -0.31 9.34
CA LYS A 180 -33.06 -1.26 8.24
C LYS A 180 -33.81 -0.84 6.98
N GLY A 181 -33.12 -0.86 5.83
CA GLY A 181 -33.64 -0.48 4.53
C GLY A 181 -33.56 1.02 4.24
N ARG A 182 -33.10 1.83 5.19
CA ARG A 182 -32.93 3.28 5.02
C ARG A 182 -31.49 3.66 4.76
N LYS A 183 -31.31 4.78 4.06
CA LYS A 183 -30.00 5.36 3.75
C LYS A 183 -29.44 6.16 4.92
N ILE A 184 -28.12 6.22 5.05
CA ILE A 184 -27.46 7.07 6.07
C ILE A 184 -27.93 8.53 5.95
N ASP A 185 -28.02 9.08 4.75
CA ASP A 185 -28.49 10.46 4.53
C ASP A 185 -29.93 10.69 5.03
N GLU A 186 -30.84 9.74 4.77
CA GLU A 186 -32.22 9.83 5.24
C GLU A 186 -32.30 9.78 6.77
N ILE A 187 -31.50 8.91 7.38
CA ILE A 187 -31.45 8.78 8.84
C ILE A 187 -30.84 10.04 9.47
N TYR A 188 -29.86 10.68 8.83
CA TYR A 188 -29.24 11.91 9.35
C TYR A 188 -30.26 13.05 9.51
N HIS A 189 -31.17 13.20 8.56
CA HIS A 189 -32.19 14.25 8.60
C HIS A 189 -33.33 13.93 9.59
N ASP A 190 -33.66 12.66 9.79
CA ASP A 190 -34.75 12.23 10.68
C ASP A 190 -34.28 12.05 12.13
N ASP A 191 -33.14 11.38 12.34
CA ASP A 191 -32.57 11.04 13.63
C ASP A 191 -31.03 10.96 13.58
N LYS A 192 -30.42 12.15 13.61
CA LYS A 192 -28.96 12.29 13.74
C LYS A 192 -28.39 11.56 14.97
N ARG A 193 -29.14 11.48 16.08
CA ARG A 193 -28.64 10.86 17.32
C ARG A 193 -28.45 9.36 17.17
N TYR A 194 -29.32 8.70 16.41
CA TYR A 194 -29.11 7.29 16.06
C TYR A 194 -27.79 7.11 15.30
N LEU A 195 -27.45 7.98 14.35
CA LEU A 195 -26.18 7.88 13.63
C LEU A 195 -24.96 8.19 14.51
N GLU A 196 -25.07 9.13 15.45
CA GLU A 196 -24.00 9.42 16.42
C GLU A 196 -23.74 8.20 17.32
N TRP A 197 -24.80 7.53 17.78
CA TRP A 197 -24.70 6.26 18.50
C TRP A 197 -24.10 5.16 17.61
N LEU A 198 -24.60 5.00 16.39
CA LEU A 198 -24.13 3.99 15.43
C LEU A 198 -22.63 4.18 15.15
N GLY A 199 -22.19 5.43 14.98
CA GLY A 199 -20.79 5.80 14.75
C GLY A 199 -19.85 5.51 15.91
N SER A 200 -20.40 5.33 17.11
CA SER A 200 -19.66 4.99 18.34
C SER A 200 -19.80 3.52 18.74
N SER A 201 -20.57 2.74 17.98
CA SER A 201 -20.82 1.32 18.24
C SER A 201 -19.83 0.40 17.51
N ASP A 202 -19.82 -0.88 17.87
CA ASP A 202 -19.07 -1.93 17.15
C ASP A 202 -19.84 -2.47 15.92
N ASN A 203 -20.79 -1.69 15.39
CA ASN A 203 -21.55 -2.07 14.21
C ASN A 203 -20.72 -1.91 12.93
N GLN A 204 -20.96 -2.76 11.93
CA GLN A 204 -20.28 -2.70 10.62
C GLN A 204 -20.42 -1.36 9.87
N TYR A 205 -21.43 -0.55 10.21
CA TYR A 205 -21.67 0.77 9.62
C TYR A 205 -21.10 1.93 10.44
N SER A 206 -20.44 1.67 11.57
CA SER A 206 -19.97 2.72 12.48
C SER A 206 -19.03 3.72 11.80
N SER A 207 -18.05 3.22 11.04
CA SER A 207 -17.09 4.07 10.33
C SER A 207 -17.77 4.91 9.25
N ALA A 208 -18.72 4.34 8.50
CA ALA A 208 -19.47 5.06 7.48
C ALA A 208 -20.35 6.17 8.07
N ALA A 209 -21.05 5.88 9.17
CA ALA A 209 -21.92 6.83 9.85
C ALA A 209 -21.14 8.02 10.41
N ARG A 210 -20.04 7.77 11.14
CA ARG A 210 -19.19 8.82 11.71
C ARG A 210 -18.57 9.70 10.62
N VAL A 211 -17.98 9.11 9.57
CA VAL A 211 -17.40 9.88 8.47
C VAL A 211 -18.45 10.71 7.73
N TYR A 212 -19.63 10.15 7.47
CA TYR A 212 -20.71 10.90 6.82
C TYR A 212 -21.15 12.10 7.66
N ILE A 213 -21.33 11.94 8.99
CA ILE A 213 -21.66 13.05 9.90
C ILE A 213 -20.59 14.14 9.80
N GLU A 214 -19.31 13.79 9.92
CA GLU A 214 -18.21 14.76 9.84
C GLU A 214 -18.21 15.53 8.51
N GLN A 215 -18.33 14.82 7.38
CA GLN A 215 -18.39 15.43 6.05
C GLN A 215 -19.58 16.39 5.91
N ARG A 216 -20.75 15.99 6.43
CA ARG A 216 -21.97 16.79 6.35
C ARG A 216 -21.88 18.04 7.22
N GLU A 217 -21.32 17.94 8.42
CA GLU A 217 -21.12 19.08 9.31
C GLU A 217 -20.06 20.05 8.79
N ASP A 218 -18.99 19.55 8.17
CA ASP A 218 -18.00 20.37 7.46
C ASP A 218 -18.63 21.12 6.29
N GLU A 219 -19.50 20.46 5.50
CA GLU A 219 -20.23 21.11 4.40
C GLU A 219 -21.14 22.23 4.91
N LEU A 220 -21.89 21.98 5.99
CA LEU A 220 -22.78 22.98 6.60
C LEU A 220 -22.00 24.17 7.16
N ARG A 221 -20.82 23.96 7.75
CA ARG A 221 -19.96 25.03 8.27
C ARG A 221 -19.34 25.92 7.19
N ARG A 222 -19.24 25.42 5.95
CA ARG A 222 -18.68 26.17 4.80
C ARG A 222 -19.73 26.99 4.05
N ARG A 223 -21.01 26.84 4.37
CA ARG A 223 -22.13 27.58 3.80
C ARG A 223 -22.50 28.77 4.68
#